data_AF-A0A392PMP6-F1
#
_entry.id   AF-A0A392PMP6-F1
#
_cell.length_a   1.000
_cell.length_b   1.000
_cell.length_c   1.000
_cell.angle_alpha   90.00
_cell.angle_beta   90.00
_cell.angle_gamma   90.00
#
_symmetry.space_group_name_H-M   'P 1'
#
loop_
_entity.id
_entity.type
_entity.pdbx_description
1 polymer ?
#
loop_
_entity_poly.entity_id
_entity_poly.type
_entity_poly.pdbx_seq_one_letter_code
_entity_poly.pdbx_strand_id
1 'polypeptide(L)'
;MTEELSNDVYNFGKMILEILTGGKLTSAAANIHSNSQEVLLREVYNGNEATSVGSMQEIKLVIEVAMLCTKSRSSDRPFMEDALELLLGLKCLENDESS
;
A
#
# COMPACT_ATOMS: atom_id res chain seq x y z
N MET A 1 -2.46 13.34 -14.69
CA MET A 1 -1.32 12.41 -14.63
C MET A 1 -1.21 11.70 -15.97
N THR A 2 -0.01 11.51 -16.51
CA THR A 2 0.17 10.68 -17.73
C THR A 2 0.09 9.20 -17.38
N GLU A 3 -0.11 8.34 -18.39
CA GLU A 3 -0.16 6.88 -18.18
C GLU A 3 1.17 6.33 -17.64
N GLU A 4 2.30 6.84 -18.13
CA GLU A 4 3.64 6.47 -17.65
C GLU A 4 3.83 6.81 -16.17
N LEU A 5 3.52 8.04 -15.76
CA LEU A 5 3.61 8.46 -14.35
C LEU A 5 2.66 7.64 -13.46
N SER A 6 1.46 7.32 -13.95
CA SER A 6 0.51 6.46 -13.25
C SER A 6 1.03 5.02 -13.09
N ASN A 7 1.78 4.51 -14.07
CA ASN A 7 2.41 3.20 -13.98
C ASN A 7 3.59 3.20 -13.02
N ASP A 8 4.36 4.30 -12.94
CA ASP A 8 5.41 4.45 -11.93
C ASP A 8 4.84 4.41 -10.51
N VAL A 9 3.73 5.11 -10.26
CA VAL A 9 3.02 5.05 -8.97
C VAL A 9 2.55 3.62 -8.66
N TYR A 10 1.97 2.93 -9.64
CA TYR A 10 1.54 1.55 -9.46
C TYR A 10 2.69 0.59 -9.13
N ASN A 11 3.80 0.71 -9.86
CA ASN A 11 4.99 -0.10 -9.62
C ASN A 11 5.64 0.21 -8.28
N PHE A 12 5.61 1.47 -7.84
CA PHE A 12 6.04 1.86 -6.50
C PHE A 12 5.19 1.20 -5.41
N GLY A 13 3.86 1.23 -5.53
CA GLY A 13 2.97 0.54 -4.59
C GLY A 13 3.22 -0.97 -4.55
N LYS A 14 3.42 -1.61 -5.71
CA LYS A 14 3.82 -3.02 -5.77
C LYS A 14 5.14 -3.29 -5.05
N MET A 15 6.14 -2.44 -5.28
CA MET A 15 7.46 -2.57 -4.65
C MET A 15 7.35 -2.47 -3.12
N ILE A 16 6.53 -1.56 -2.59
CA ILE A 16 6.27 -1.49 -1.14
C ILE A 16 5.72 -2.82 -0.62
N LEU A 17 4.72 -3.39 -1.28
CA LEU A 17 4.13 -4.66 -0.85
C LEU A 17 5.13 -5.82 -0.94
N GLU A 18 5.98 -5.83 -1.96
CA GLU A 18 7.08 -6.80 -2.07
C GLU A 18 8.06 -6.66 -0.90
N ILE A 19 8.45 -5.45 -0.52
CA ILE A 19 9.31 -5.20 0.64
C ILE A 19 8.66 -5.72 1.93
N LEU A 20 7.41 -5.32 2.20
CA LEU A 20 6.67 -5.69 3.41
C LEU A 20 6.43 -7.20 3.54
N THR A 21 6.32 -7.91 2.42
CA THR A 21 6.10 -9.37 2.40
C THR A 21 7.39 -10.17 2.29
N GLY A 22 8.56 -9.52 2.29
CA GLY A 22 9.85 -10.18 2.11
C GLY A 22 10.01 -10.86 0.75
N GLY A 23 9.42 -10.26 -0.30
CA GLY A 23 9.46 -10.75 -1.68
C GLY A 23 8.46 -11.85 -2.01
N LYS A 24 7.67 -12.33 -1.05
CA LYS A 24 6.72 -13.45 -1.24
C LYS A 24 5.53 -13.12 -2.15
N LEU A 25 5.21 -11.83 -2.32
CA LEU A 25 4.16 -11.40 -3.24
C LEU A 25 4.48 -11.70 -4.72
N THR A 26 5.76 -11.98 -5.05
CA THR A 26 6.23 -12.21 -6.42
C THR A 26 5.90 -13.58 -7.00
N SER A 27 5.60 -14.60 -6.16
CA SER A 27 5.33 -15.95 -6.65
C SER A 27 3.83 -16.14 -6.94
N ALA A 28 3.46 -15.97 -8.22
CA ALA A 28 2.14 -16.24 -8.77
C ALA A 28 1.03 -15.27 -8.32
N ALA A 29 0.82 -14.19 -9.08
CA ALA A 29 -0.45 -13.48 -9.15
C ALA A 29 -1.14 -13.27 -7.79
N ALA A 30 -0.40 -12.75 -6.81
CA ALA A 30 -0.99 -12.31 -5.55
C ALA A 30 -1.97 -11.22 -5.90
N ASN A 31 -3.23 -11.60 -5.93
CA ASN A 31 -4.32 -10.75 -6.28
C ASN A 31 -4.46 -9.81 -5.08
N ILE A 32 -3.72 -8.69 -5.15
CA ILE A 32 -3.75 -7.58 -4.18
C ILE A 32 -5.20 -7.13 -3.95
N HIS A 33 -6.08 -7.40 -4.93
CA HIS A 33 -7.51 -7.19 -4.87
C HIS A 33 -8.37 -8.38 -4.36
N SER A 34 -7.86 -9.62 -4.21
CA SER A 34 -8.62 -10.72 -3.58
C SER A 34 -8.39 -10.87 -2.10
N ASN A 35 -7.20 -10.54 -1.62
CA ASN A 35 -6.93 -10.61 -0.19
C ASN A 35 -7.49 -9.34 0.45
N SER A 36 -8.35 -9.49 1.45
CA SER A 36 -8.78 -8.34 2.22
C SER A 36 -7.55 -7.69 2.87
N GLN A 37 -7.57 -6.36 2.98
CA GLN A 37 -6.51 -5.59 3.64
C GLN A 37 -6.15 -6.17 5.01
N GLU A 38 -7.13 -6.72 5.73
CA GLU A 38 -6.95 -7.40 7.02
C GLU A 38 -6.07 -8.65 6.94
N VAL A 39 -6.25 -9.49 5.92
CA VAL A 39 -5.41 -10.69 5.72
C VAL A 39 -3.97 -10.27 5.46
N LEU A 40 -3.77 -9.30 4.58
CA LEU A 40 -2.45 -8.76 4.27
C LEU A 40 -1.78 -8.15 5.50
N LEU A 41 -2.51 -7.35 6.29
CA LEU A 41 -2.00 -6.78 7.53
C LEU A 41 -1.51 -7.87 8.50
N ARG A 42 -2.32 -8.93 8.69
CA ARG A 42 -1.96 -10.04 9.57
C ARG A 42 -0.69 -10.75 9.09
N GLU A 43 -0.57 -11.02 7.79
CA GLU A 43 0.62 -11.66 7.22
C GLU A 43 1.87 -10.79 7.38
N VAL A 44 1.76 -9.48 7.10
CA VAL A 44 2.88 -8.54 7.22
C VAL A 44 3.29 -8.34 8.67
N TYR A 45 2.34 -8.21 9.61
CA TYR A 45 2.66 -8.10 11.04
C TYR A 45 3.41 -9.32 11.56
N ASN A 46 2.94 -10.53 11.21
CA ASN A 46 3.62 -11.77 11.61
C ASN A 46 4.98 -11.91 10.93
N GLY A 47 5.08 -11.59 9.65
CA GLY A 47 6.31 -11.72 8.86
C GLY A 47 7.42 -10.74 9.27
N ASN A 48 7.06 -9.57 9.81
CA ASN A 48 7.99 -8.55 10.26
C ASN A 48 8.17 -8.51 11.78
N GLU A 49 7.60 -9.49 12.52
CA GLU A 49 7.64 -9.53 13.98
C GLU A 49 7.18 -8.21 14.65
N ALA A 50 6.20 -7.55 14.03
CA ALA A 50 5.69 -6.25 14.46
C ALA A 50 4.87 -6.41 15.75
N THR A 51 5.52 -6.17 16.89
CA THR A 51 4.93 -6.38 18.23
C THR A 51 4.59 -5.08 18.95
N SER A 52 5.22 -3.96 18.56
CA SER A 52 4.93 -2.66 19.15
C SER A 52 3.74 -2.01 18.47
N VAL A 53 2.94 -1.27 19.24
CA VAL A 53 1.83 -0.46 18.74
C VAL A 53 2.33 0.42 17.60
N GLY A 54 3.39 1.22 17.82
CA GLY A 54 3.99 2.11 16.82
C GLY A 54 4.34 1.42 15.49
N SER A 55 5.09 0.32 15.54
CA SER A 55 5.44 -0.45 14.32
C SER A 55 4.21 -0.99 13.59
N MET A 56 3.15 -1.36 14.31
CA MET A 56 1.91 -1.82 13.68
C MET A 56 1.15 -0.68 12.99
N GLN A 57 1.19 0.55 13.53
CA GLN A 57 0.63 1.72 12.85
C GLN A 57 1.43 2.11 11.61
N GLU A 58 2.76 2.11 11.69
CA GLU A 58 3.61 2.43 10.54
C GLU A 58 3.38 1.44 9.39
N ILE A 59 3.37 0.14 9.70
CA ILE A 59 3.06 -0.91 8.71
C ILE A 59 1.66 -0.72 8.13
N LYS A 60 0.66 -0.38 8.97
CA LYS A 60 -0.71 -0.14 8.50
C LYS A 60 -0.77 1.01 7.49
N LEU A 61 -0.16 2.15 7.83
CA LEU A 61 -0.08 3.32 6.96
C LEU A 61 0.59 2.97 5.63
N VAL A 62 1.74 2.29 5.69
CA VAL A 62 2.50 1.93 4.48
C VAL A 62 1.71 0.98 3.59
N ILE A 63 0.97 0.02 4.17
CA ILE A 63 0.05 -0.85 3.40
C ILE A 63 -1.07 -0.03 2.75
N GLU A 64 -1.71 0.87 3.49
CA GLU A 64 -2.80 1.69 2.96
C GLU A 64 -2.34 2.57 1.79
N VAL A 65 -1.17 3.20 1.91
CA VAL A 65 -0.56 3.95 0.79
C VAL A 65 -0.28 3.03 -0.40
N ALA A 66 0.28 1.85 -0.17
CA ALA A 66 0.55 0.90 -1.25
C ALA A 66 -0.74 0.44 -1.96
N MET A 67 -1.83 0.25 -1.22
CA MET A 67 -3.15 -0.09 -1.76
C MET A 67 -3.75 1.06 -2.58
N LEU A 68 -3.53 2.32 -2.19
CA LEU A 68 -3.90 3.49 -3.01
C LEU A 68 -3.09 3.57 -4.30
N CYS A 69 -1.78 3.40 -4.22
CA CYS A 69 -0.88 3.40 -5.37
C CYS A 69 -1.23 2.28 -6.39
N THR A 70 -1.74 1.15 -5.91
CA THR A 70 -2.08 -0.02 -6.74
C THR A 70 -3.54 -0.10 -7.17
N LYS A 71 -4.33 0.98 -7.06
CA LYS A 71 -5.70 1.03 -7.60
C LYS A 71 -5.73 0.69 -9.09
N SER A 72 -6.71 -0.12 -9.50
CA SER A 72 -6.81 -0.59 -10.88
C SER A 72 -7.03 0.56 -11.87
N ARG A 73 -7.84 1.56 -11.48
CA ARG A 73 -8.05 2.79 -12.25
C ARG A 73 -6.91 3.77 -12.00
N SER A 74 -6.25 4.23 -13.06
CA SER A 74 -5.15 5.20 -13.00
C SER A 74 -5.56 6.54 -12.40
N SER A 75 -6.80 6.97 -12.61
CA SER A 75 -7.36 8.21 -12.06
C SER A 75 -7.47 8.21 -10.54
N ASP A 76 -7.53 7.03 -9.93
CA ASP A 76 -7.78 6.84 -8.50
C ASP A 76 -6.44 6.64 -7.74
N ARG A 77 -5.32 6.65 -8.46
CA ARG A 77 -3.97 6.58 -7.87
C ARG A 77 -3.52 7.99 -7.47
N PRO A 78 -2.82 8.14 -6.33
CA PRO A 78 -2.26 9.42 -5.91
C PRO A 78 -1.13 9.88 -6.83
N PHE A 79 -0.82 11.18 -6.85
CA PHE A 79 0.47 11.62 -7.37
C PHE A 79 1.60 11.12 -6.46
N MET A 80 2.81 10.98 -7.02
CA MET A 80 3.96 10.52 -6.22
C MET A 80 4.26 11.48 -5.05
N GLU A 81 4.03 12.78 -5.25
CA GLU A 81 4.07 13.80 -4.18
C GLU A 81 3.08 13.49 -3.07
N ASP A 82 1.83 13.18 -3.40
CA ASP A 82 0.80 12.83 -2.42
C ASP A 82 1.17 11.54 -1.66
N ALA A 83 1.67 10.52 -2.37
CA ALA A 83 2.12 9.28 -1.76
C ALA A 83 3.26 9.52 -0.76
N LEU A 84 4.22 10.39 -1.10
CA LEU A 84 5.29 10.80 -0.21
C LEU A 84 4.75 11.53 1.02
N GLU A 85 3.84 12.49 0.85
CA GLU A 85 3.26 13.24 1.96
C GLU A 85 2.43 12.35 2.91
N LEU A 86 1.71 11.37 2.37
CA LEU A 86 1.01 10.36 3.19
C LEU A 86 1.99 9.54 4.03
N LEU A 87 3.10 9.07 3.43
CA LEU A 87 4.13 8.31 4.14
C LEU A 87 4.86 9.13 5.21
N LEU A 88 5.00 10.44 5.00
CA LEU A 88 5.57 11.37 5.98
C LEU A 88 4.57 11.81 7.06
N GLY A 89 3.30 11.39 6.96
CA GLY A 89 2.23 11.85 7.86
C GLY A 89 1.85 13.32 7.69
N LEU A 90 2.21 13.93 6.57
CA LEU A 90 1.89 15.32 6.21
C LEU A 90 0.48 15.44 5.59
N LYS A 91 -0.04 14.34 5.05
CA LYS A 91 -1.43 14.17 4.62
C LYS A 91 -2.09 13.02 5.38
N CYS A 92 -3.39 13.14 5.61
CA CYS A 92 -4.20 12.04 6.13
C CYS A 92 -4.84 11.27 4.97
N LEU A 93 -5.03 9.96 5.16
CA LEU A 93 -5.87 9.18 4.27
C LEU A 93 -7.31 9.68 4.43
N GLU A 94 -7.90 10.21 3.36
CA GLU A 94 -9.34 10.46 3.33
C GLU A 94 -10.02 9.10 3.25
N ASN A 95 -10.67 8.69 4.33
CA ASN A 95 -11.56 7.54 4.29
C ASN A 95 -12.80 7.99 3.53
N ASP A 96 -13.00 7.48 2.31
CA ASP A 96 -14.33 7.46 1.72
C ASP A 96 -15.21 6.57 2.62
N GLU A 97 -15.81 7.17 3.65
CA GLU A 97 -17.04 6.67 4.26
C GLU A 97 -18.17 6.83 3.22
N SER A 98 -18.11 6.01 2.17
CA SER A 98 -19.25 5.79 1.30
C SER A 98 -20.05 4.64 1.89
N SER A 99 -21.19 5.02 2.48
CA SER A 99 -22.30 4.16 2.89
C SER A 99 -22.78 3.21 1.80
#